data_AF-A0A5E5PVK0-F1
#
_entry.id   AF-A0A5E5PVK0-F1
#
_cell.length_a   1.000
_cell.length_b   1.000
_cell.length_c   1.000
_cell.angle_alpha   90.00
_cell.angle_beta   90.00
_cell.angle_gamma   90.00
#
_symmetry.space_group_name_H-M   'P 1'
#
loop_
_entity.id
_entity.type
_entity.pdbx_description
1 polymer ?
#
loop_
_entity_poly.entity_id
_entity_poly.type
_entity_poly.pdbx_seq_one_letter_code
_entity_poly.pdbx_strand_id
1 'polypeptide(L)'
;YVKSGDVVLDLAGGLGGGVGVSKVVKSVDRFTQLKKTNASIYKKLDTYLLNANHIDGKSKAKFFKEVLGYDRNNINKLAKQIKFNQKTATKKSTNQYGIKYQQIIKIEGANGKLVDVKFGWIRSKDGVVRLVTGFPSK
;
A
#
# COMPACT_ATOMS: atom_id res chain seq x y z
N TYR A 1 -10.50 17.98 -32.16
CA TYR A 1 -9.39 17.75 -31.21
C TYR A 1 -9.97 17.27 -29.88
N VAL A 2 -10.06 15.95 -29.66
CA VAL A 2 -10.48 15.35 -28.39
C VAL A 2 -9.23 14.76 -27.72
N LYS A 3 -9.02 15.12 -26.45
CA LYS A 3 -7.83 14.81 -25.64
C LYS A 3 -7.79 13.32 -25.28
N SER A 4 -6.68 12.66 -25.60
CA SER A 4 -6.36 11.30 -25.15
C SER A 4 -6.38 11.21 -23.62
N GLY A 5 -7.23 10.34 -23.07
CA GLY A 5 -7.27 10.09 -21.64
C GLY A 5 -8.36 9.12 -21.17
N ASP A 6 -9.44 8.95 -21.92
CA ASP A 6 -10.44 7.93 -21.62
C ASP A 6 -10.14 6.64 -22.39
N VAL A 7 -10.02 5.54 -21.64
CA VAL A 7 -10.13 4.20 -22.20
C VAL A 7 -11.61 4.02 -22.56
N VAL A 8 -11.97 4.44 -23.77
CA VAL A 8 -13.26 4.14 -24.37
C VAL A 8 -13.21 2.66 -24.75
N LEU A 9 -13.80 1.81 -23.91
CA LEU A 9 -14.08 0.43 -24.27
C LEU A 9 -15.31 0.46 -25.18
N ASP A 10 -15.09 0.58 -26.48
CA ASP A 10 -16.14 0.55 -27.48
C ASP A 10 -16.77 -0.86 -27.49
N LEU A 11 -17.92 -0.99 -26.82
CA LEU A 11 -18.78 -2.17 -26.85
C LEU A 11 -19.89 -1.93 -27.88
N ALA A 12 -19.51 -1.76 -29.15
CA ALA A 12 -20.46 -1.83 -30.24
C ALA A 12 -20.84 -3.30 -30.50
N GLY A 13 -21.98 -3.71 -29.95
CA GLY A 13 -22.63 -4.96 -30.35
C GLY A 13 -23.49 -5.62 -29.28
N GLY A 14 -24.80 -5.50 -29.42
CA GLY A 14 -25.73 -6.55 -29.00
C GLY A 14 -26.29 -6.46 -27.58
N LEU A 15 -27.61 -6.26 -27.54
CA LEU A 15 -28.54 -6.48 -26.44
C LEU A 15 -28.18 -7.68 -25.52
N GLY A 16 -28.22 -7.45 -24.20
CA GLY A 16 -28.44 -8.48 -23.18
C GLY A 16 -27.24 -8.77 -22.26
N GLY A 17 -27.15 -8.11 -21.09
CA GLY A 17 -26.24 -8.58 -20.03
C GLY A 17 -25.61 -7.52 -19.11
N GLY A 18 -26.40 -6.66 -18.46
CA GLY A 18 -25.89 -5.64 -17.53
C GLY A 18 -25.08 -6.18 -16.33
N VAL A 19 -25.16 -7.49 -16.05
CA VAL A 19 -24.47 -8.15 -14.93
C VAL A 19 -23.01 -8.49 -15.25
N GLY A 20 -22.67 -8.76 -16.52
CA GLY A 20 -21.33 -9.18 -16.95
C GLY A 20 -20.32 -8.02 -16.97
N VAL A 21 -20.69 -6.92 -17.64
CA VAL A 21 -19.83 -5.74 -17.82
C VAL A 21 -19.45 -5.12 -16.46
N SER A 22 -20.41 -5.01 -15.54
CA SER A 22 -20.20 -4.44 -14.20
C SER A 22 -19.20 -5.24 -13.34
N LYS A 23 -19.18 -6.58 -13.44
CA LYS A 23 -18.22 -7.43 -12.70
C LYS A 23 -16.80 -7.33 -13.24
N VAL A 24 -16.67 -7.20 -14.57
CA VAL A 24 -15.38 -7.01 -15.25
C VAL A 24 -14.77 -5.66 -14.87
N VAL A 25 -15.54 -4.56 -14.97
CA VAL A 25 -15.09 -3.21 -14.61
C VAL A 25 -14.63 -3.13 -13.14
N LYS A 26 -15.39 -3.71 -12.20
CA LYS A 26 -15.00 -3.78 -10.78
C LYS A 26 -13.71 -4.58 -10.54
N SER A 27 -13.45 -5.59 -11.36
CA SER A 27 -12.22 -6.39 -11.23
C SER A 27 -11.00 -5.65 -11.75
N VAL A 28 -11.15 -4.92 -12.86
CA VAL A 28 -10.10 -4.05 -13.42
C VAL A 28 -9.75 -2.90 -12.47
N ASP A 29 -10.76 -2.24 -11.90
CA ASP A 29 -10.56 -1.16 -10.92
C ASP A 29 -9.82 -1.66 -9.68
N ARG A 30 -10.26 -2.80 -9.10
CA ARG A 30 -9.57 -3.42 -7.95
C ARG A 30 -8.11 -3.76 -8.27
N PHE A 31 -7.84 -4.37 -9.42
CA PHE A 31 -6.48 -4.69 -9.83
C PHE A 31 -5.61 -3.43 -9.94
N THR A 32 -6.16 -2.37 -10.52
CA THR A 32 -5.48 -1.07 -10.64
C THR A 32 -5.19 -0.46 -9.27
N GLN A 33 -6.15 -0.51 -8.34
CA GLN A 33 -5.98 -0.04 -6.95
C GLN A 33 -4.90 -0.83 -6.20
N LEU A 34 -4.87 -2.16 -6.37
CA LEU A 34 -3.85 -3.04 -5.78
C LEU A 34 -2.46 -2.70 -6.31
N LYS A 35 -2.32 -2.49 -7.63
CA LYS A 35 -1.05 -2.07 -8.24
C LYS A 35 -0.57 -0.73 -7.68
N LYS A 36 -1.48 0.26 -7.58
CA LYS A 36 -1.18 1.58 -6.99
C LYS A 36 -0.80 1.48 -5.50
N THR A 37 -1.48 0.62 -4.74
CA THR A 37 -1.17 0.35 -3.32
C THR A 37 0.23 -0.24 -3.18
N ASN A 38 0.56 -1.27 -3.96
CA ASN A 38 1.89 -1.87 -3.95
C ASN A 38 2.99 -0.88 -4.34
N ALA A 39 2.77 -0.08 -5.38
CA ALA A 39 3.70 0.97 -5.77
C ALA A 39 3.90 2.01 -4.64
N SER A 40 2.83 2.38 -3.93
CA SER A 40 2.92 3.27 -2.77
C SER A 40 3.71 2.67 -1.62
N ILE A 41 3.59 1.36 -1.37
CA ILE A 41 4.36 0.65 -0.34
C ILE A 41 5.85 0.71 -0.69
N TYR A 42 6.22 0.30 -1.91
CA TYR A 42 7.60 0.33 -2.39
C TYR A 42 8.20 1.72 -2.28
N LYS A 43 7.52 2.73 -2.81
CA LYS A 43 7.98 4.12 -2.73
C LYS A 43 8.24 4.55 -1.28
N LYS A 44 7.30 4.26 -0.37
CA LYS A 44 7.44 4.69 1.03
C LYS A 44 8.53 3.95 1.78
N LEU A 45 8.74 2.67 1.47
CA LEU A 45 9.86 1.90 1.99
C LEU A 45 11.19 2.49 1.52
N ASP A 46 11.35 2.70 0.21
CA ASP A 46 12.61 3.16 -0.38
C ASP A 46 12.97 4.58 0.05
N THR A 47 12.04 5.51 -0.05
CA THR A 47 12.35 6.93 0.13
C THR A 47 12.35 7.38 1.59
N TYR A 48 11.69 6.63 2.48
CA TYR A 48 11.43 7.05 3.87
C TYR A 48 11.82 5.99 4.91
N LEU A 49 11.22 4.79 4.89
CA LEU A 49 11.38 3.83 5.98
C LEU A 49 12.73 3.11 5.99
N LEU A 50 13.37 2.96 4.84
CA LEU A 50 14.68 2.30 4.67
C LEU A 50 15.78 3.29 4.25
N ASN A 51 15.45 4.58 4.16
CA ASN A 51 16.40 5.63 3.78
C ASN A 51 17.11 6.21 5.02
N ALA A 52 18.33 5.74 5.28
CA ALA A 52 19.15 6.23 6.39
C ALA A 52 19.55 7.71 6.27
N ASN A 53 19.48 8.29 5.06
CA ASN A 53 19.82 9.69 4.80
C ASN A 53 18.60 10.62 4.91
N HIS A 54 17.39 10.09 5.13
CA HIS A 54 16.21 10.91 5.30
C HIS A 54 16.22 11.57 6.68
N ILE A 55 16.11 12.90 6.73
CA ILE A 55 16.16 13.71 7.96
C ILE A 55 15.18 13.16 9.02
N ASP A 56 13.90 12.99 8.68
CA ASP A 56 12.89 12.45 9.62
C ASP A 56 12.78 10.90 9.64
N GLY A 57 13.43 10.23 8.69
CA GLY A 57 13.26 8.79 8.42
C GLY A 57 14.39 7.95 8.99
N LYS A 58 15.54 8.58 9.29
CA LYS A 58 16.76 7.92 9.77
C LYS A 58 16.54 7.00 10.97
N SER A 59 15.75 7.42 11.96
CA SER A 59 15.45 6.58 13.14
C SER A 59 14.66 5.33 12.78
N LYS A 60 13.77 5.41 11.78
CA LYS A 60 13.00 4.27 11.27
C LYS A 60 13.90 3.36 10.44
N ALA A 61 14.71 3.94 9.55
CA ALA A 61 15.69 3.17 8.77
C ALA A 61 16.65 2.39 9.67
N LYS A 62 17.10 3.00 10.77
CA LYS A 62 17.90 2.32 11.78
C LYS A 62 17.15 1.12 12.39
N PHE A 63 15.90 1.31 12.81
CA PHE A 63 15.07 0.20 13.32
C PHE A 63 14.91 -0.93 12.30
N PHE A 64 14.51 -0.63 11.06
CA PHE A 64 14.33 -1.66 10.03
C PHE A 64 15.63 -2.41 9.73
N LYS A 65 16.77 -1.70 9.74
CA LYS A 65 18.07 -2.31 9.51
C LYS A 65 18.53 -3.17 10.68
N GLU A 66 18.50 -2.63 11.91
CA GLU A 66 19.10 -3.29 13.07
C GLU A 66 18.20 -4.39 13.65
N VAL A 67 16.89 -4.18 13.67
CA VAL A 67 15.94 -5.13 14.28
C VAL A 67 15.49 -6.18 13.27
N LEU A 68 15.17 -5.74 12.05
CA LEU A 68 14.59 -6.60 11.02
C LEU A 68 15.59 -7.00 9.92
N GLY A 69 16.80 -6.43 9.88
CA GLY A 69 17.77 -6.73 8.83
C GLY A 69 17.36 -6.23 7.43
N TYR A 70 16.45 -5.25 7.34
CA TYR A 70 15.99 -4.70 6.07
C TYR A 70 16.60 -3.32 5.78
N ASP A 71 17.05 -3.14 4.54
CA ASP A 71 17.49 -1.89 3.96
C ASP A 71 17.03 -1.79 2.49
N ARG A 72 17.48 -0.77 1.76
CA ARG A 72 17.08 -0.55 0.36
C ARG A 72 17.50 -1.71 -0.57
N ASN A 73 18.53 -2.49 -0.23
CA ASN A 73 19.02 -3.59 -1.06
C ASN A 73 18.07 -4.81 -1.04
N ASN A 74 17.28 -4.99 0.02
CA ASN A 74 16.36 -6.12 0.17
C ASN A 74 14.89 -5.69 0.35
N ILE A 75 14.56 -4.47 -0.10
CA ILE A 75 13.21 -3.87 -0.05
C ILE A 75 12.10 -4.79 -0.58
N ASN A 76 12.37 -5.54 -1.64
CA ASN A 76 11.42 -6.47 -2.26
C ASN A 76 10.94 -7.56 -1.30
N LYS A 77 11.80 -8.01 -0.39
CA LYS A 77 11.47 -9.04 0.61
C LYS A 77 10.52 -8.48 1.67
N LEU A 78 10.80 -7.27 2.16
CA LEU A 78 9.94 -6.59 3.13
C LEU A 78 8.58 -6.20 2.52
N ALA A 79 8.57 -5.63 1.32
CA ALA A 79 7.35 -5.17 0.66
C ALA A 79 6.31 -6.29 0.45
N LYS A 80 6.76 -7.52 0.17
CA LYS A 80 5.89 -8.70 -0.01
C LYS A 80 5.09 -9.07 1.25
N GLN A 81 5.63 -8.77 2.42
CA GLN A 81 4.99 -9.07 3.71
C GLN A 81 3.98 -8.00 4.13
N ILE A 82 4.12 -6.78 3.62
CA ILE A 82 3.27 -5.65 4.00
C ILE A 82 2.02 -5.64 3.13
N LYS A 83 0.89 -6.08 3.71
CA LYS A 83 -0.41 -6.07 3.05
C LYS A 83 -1.46 -5.39 3.93
N PHE A 84 -2.14 -4.41 3.37
CA PHE A 84 -3.28 -3.80 4.05
C PHE A 84 -4.44 -4.79 4.14
N ASN A 85 -4.96 -4.98 5.34
CA ASN A 85 -6.17 -5.76 5.59
C ASN A 85 -7.13 -4.96 6.46
N GLN A 86 -8.24 -4.54 5.86
CA GLN A 86 -9.24 -3.72 6.54
C GLN A 86 -9.87 -4.42 7.75
N LYS A 87 -9.93 -5.76 7.78
CA LYS A 87 -10.51 -6.51 8.91
C LYS A 87 -9.64 -6.47 10.16
N THR A 88 -8.32 -6.37 9.99
CA THR A 88 -7.34 -6.32 11.09
C THR A 88 -6.85 -4.89 11.37
N ALA A 89 -7.24 -3.92 10.54
CA ALA A 89 -6.83 -2.54 10.67
C ALA A 89 -7.82 -1.74 11.51
N THR A 90 -7.32 -0.97 12.48
CA THR A 90 -8.11 -0.05 13.29
C THR A 90 -8.23 1.30 12.61
N LYS A 91 -9.45 1.79 12.38
CA LYS A 91 -9.70 3.15 11.92
C LYS A 91 -9.27 4.15 13.00
N LYS A 92 -8.51 5.18 12.62
CA LYS A 92 -7.96 6.18 13.56
C LYS A 92 -8.62 7.54 13.43
N SER A 93 -8.75 8.04 12.22
CA SER A 93 -9.44 9.30 11.96
C SER A 93 -9.86 9.40 10.50
N THR A 94 -10.75 10.33 10.21
CA THR A 94 -11.13 10.72 8.84
C THR A 94 -10.82 12.19 8.67
N ASN A 95 -10.20 12.58 7.55
CA ASN A 95 -9.98 13.97 7.19
C ASN A 95 -10.20 14.20 5.68
N GLN A 96 -9.95 15.42 5.21
CA GLN A 96 -10.11 15.79 3.80
C GLN A 96 -9.31 14.93 2.80
N TYR A 97 -8.22 14.30 3.25
CA TYR A 97 -7.35 13.44 2.44
C TYR A 97 -7.81 11.98 2.40
N GLY A 98 -8.66 11.56 3.35
CA GLY A 98 -9.18 10.20 3.43
C GLY A 98 -9.30 9.66 4.85
N ILE A 99 -9.38 8.33 4.97
CA ILE A 99 -9.52 7.62 6.25
C ILE A 99 -8.15 7.06 6.65
N LYS A 100 -7.66 7.43 7.84
CA LYS A 100 -6.44 6.89 8.42
C LYS A 100 -6.72 5.58 9.15
N TYR A 101 -5.85 4.60 8.92
CA TYR A 101 -5.88 3.31 9.60
C TYR A 101 -4.53 3.01 10.24
N GLN A 102 -4.55 2.18 11.29
CA GLN A 102 -3.36 1.54 11.84
C GLN A 102 -3.54 0.03 11.83
N GLN A 103 -2.51 -0.70 11.43
CA GLN A 103 -2.52 -2.16 11.38
C GLN A 103 -1.19 -2.67 11.93
N ILE A 104 -1.24 -3.66 12.80
CA ILE A 104 -0.05 -4.42 13.20
C ILE A 104 0.12 -5.57 12.21
N ILE A 105 1.33 -5.71 11.67
CA ILE A 105 1.70 -6.79 10.77
C ILE A 105 2.93 -7.46 11.37
N LYS A 106 2.87 -8.78 11.54
CA LYS A 106 4.00 -9.58 11.95
C LYS A 106 4.95 -9.74 10.76
N ILE A 107 6.16 -9.22 10.90
CA ILE A 107 7.20 -9.23 9.86
C ILE A 107 8.27 -10.23 10.26
N GLU A 108 8.62 -11.12 9.35
CA GLU A 108 9.81 -11.93 9.42
C GLU A 108 11.01 -11.08 8.97
N GLY A 109 11.91 -10.81 9.91
CA GLY A 109 13.17 -10.14 9.64
C GLY A 109 14.08 -10.99 8.74
N ALA A 110 15.01 -10.34 8.03
CA ALA A 110 16.06 -11.03 7.29
C ALA A 110 16.98 -11.87 8.20
N ASN A 111 16.90 -11.66 9.52
CA ASN A 111 17.53 -12.45 10.57
C ASN A 111 16.67 -13.63 11.07
N GLY A 112 15.51 -13.90 10.46
CA GLY A 112 14.60 -14.99 10.83
C GLY A 112 13.71 -14.71 12.05
N LYS A 113 13.83 -13.54 12.69
CA LYS A 113 13.00 -13.19 13.85
C LYS A 113 11.65 -12.62 13.40
N LEU A 114 10.58 -13.02 14.08
CA LEU A 114 9.26 -12.43 13.89
C LEU A 114 9.09 -11.23 14.82
N VAL A 115 8.72 -10.08 14.25
CA VAL A 115 8.56 -8.82 14.98
C VAL A 115 7.25 -8.16 14.56
N ASP A 116 6.48 -7.70 15.53
CA ASP A 116 5.25 -6.98 15.27
C ASP A 116 5.54 -5.52 14.93
N VAL A 117 5.17 -5.12 13.71
CA VAL A 117 5.39 -3.76 13.20
C VAL A 117 4.05 -3.07 13.00
N LYS A 118 3.92 -1.87 13.56
CA LYS A 118 2.74 -1.03 13.41
C LYS A 118 2.89 -0.15 12.17
N PHE A 119 2.00 -0.36 11.20
CA PHE A 119 1.93 0.42 9.97
C PHE A 119 0.75 1.38 10.00
N GLY A 120 1.01 2.62 9.61
CA GLY A 120 0.00 3.65 9.38
C GLY A 120 -0.37 3.73 7.91
N TRP A 121 -1.66 3.74 7.62
CA TRP A 121 -2.22 3.74 6.28
C TRP A 121 -3.20 4.89 6.10
N ILE A 122 -3.38 5.33 4.85
CA ILE A 122 -4.47 6.21 4.47
C ILE A 122 -5.22 5.63 3.27
N ARG A 123 -6.53 5.50 3.38
CA ARG A 123 -7.43 5.20 2.26
C ARG A 123 -7.94 6.52 1.70
N SER A 124 -7.49 6.86 0.51
CA SER A 124 -7.89 8.08 -0.18
C SER A 124 -9.26 7.93 -0.84
N LYS A 125 -9.84 9.06 -1.30
CA LYS A 125 -11.16 9.08 -1.95
C LYS A 125 -11.20 8.28 -3.26
N ASP A 126 -10.05 8.09 -3.90
CA ASP A 126 -9.86 7.24 -5.09
C ASP A 126 -9.87 5.73 -4.79
N GLY A 127 -10.17 5.33 -3.55
CA GLY A 127 -10.21 3.93 -3.11
C GLY A 127 -8.84 3.31 -2.84
N VAL A 128 -7.74 3.96 -3.26
CA VAL A 128 -6.38 3.45 -3.10
C VAL A 128 -5.92 3.62 -1.66
N VAL A 129 -5.32 2.56 -1.12
CA VAL A 129 -4.72 2.57 0.22
C VAL A 129 -3.22 2.80 0.09
N ARG A 130 -2.69 3.78 0.82
CA ARG A 130 -1.30 4.19 0.74
C ARG A 130 -0.61 4.05 2.09
N LEU A 131 0.62 3.56 2.07
CA LEU A 131 1.43 3.45 3.27
C LEU A 131 1.95 4.83 3.69
N VAL A 132 1.76 5.18 4.95
CA VAL A 132 2.14 6.49 5.52
C VAL A 132 3.38 6.36 6.40
N THR A 133 3.47 5.33 7.23
CA THR A 133 4.60 5.14 8.16
C THR A 133 4.65 3.71 8.71
N GLY A 134 5.76 3.34 9.33
CA GLY A 134 5.98 2.07 10.02
C GLY A 134 6.91 2.26 11.22
N PHE A 135 6.62 1.60 12.33
CA PHE A 135 7.41 1.64 13.56
C PHE A 135 7.15 0.38 14.41
N PRO A 136 8.06 -0.01 15.32
CA PRO A 136 7.86 -1.16 16.19
C PRO A 136 6.53 -1.06 16.96
N SER A 137 5.80 -2.17 17.01
CA SER A 137 4.80 -2.35 18.06
C SER A 137 5.54 -2.77 19.33
N LYS A 138 5.11 -2.22 20.47
CA LYS A 138 5.71 -2.45 21.80
C LYS A 138 5.97 -3.92 22.08
#